data_AF-X0WUH9-F1
#
_entry.id   AF-X0WUH9-F1
#
_cell.length_a   1.000
_cell.length_b   1.000
_cell.length_c   1.000
_cell.angle_alpha   90.00
_cell.angle_beta   90.00
_cell.angle_gamma   90.00
#
_symmetry.space_group_name_H-M   'P 1'
#
loop_
_entity.id
_entity.type
_entity.pdbx_description
1 polymer ?
#
loop_
_entity_poly.entity_id
_entity_poly.type
_entity_poly.pdbx_seq_one_letter_code
_entity_poly.pdbx_strand_id
1 'polypeptide(L)'
;FTLTVYNNTFVKNYCNIHNARVGETGTRIFKNNLCQDNSGGGDYSDTGGGFGTTANNISEDATSPDASFRNKTVSFVDEDNDDFHLAGNDANARNAGEDLSATFTDDIDGQTRGYRGWDIGADETFTSTMIDAPLTNKMTDGLVGHWTFNGGDMDWSSTTAEVLDRSGNSNNGNVTNFGQEAVTGGISGQALGFDGVDDIISVSSASGLPNTIGSVSFWLYPRSIGVQDESYWAIYNDPIEDVFQLYTS
;
A
#
# COMPACT_ATOMS: atom_id res chain seq x y z
N PHE A 1 -35.75 -16.57 -5.24
CA PHE A 1 -34.36 -16.77 -4.80
C PHE A 1 -33.72 -15.41 -4.52
N THR A 2 -32.52 -15.38 -3.95
CA THR A 2 -31.69 -14.17 -3.88
C THR A 2 -30.36 -14.49 -4.54
N LEU A 3 -29.96 -13.68 -5.51
CA LEU A 3 -28.65 -13.74 -6.16
C LEU A 3 -27.93 -12.41 -5.86
N THR A 4 -26.79 -12.51 -5.19
CA THR A 4 -25.91 -11.38 -4.89
C THR A 4 -24.56 -11.62 -5.56
N VAL A 5 -24.10 -10.65 -6.33
CA VAL A 5 -22.80 -10.69 -7.01
C VAL A 5 -22.08 -9.40 -6.64
N TYR A 6 -21.07 -9.50 -5.76
CA TYR A 6 -20.36 -8.34 -5.21
C TYR A 6 -18.86 -8.47 -5.42
N ASN A 7 -18.21 -7.37 -5.80
CA ASN A 7 -16.75 -7.24 -5.82
C ASN A 7 -16.07 -8.44 -6.51
N ASN A 8 -16.44 -8.69 -7.77
CA ASN A 8 -15.80 -9.69 -8.61
C ASN A 8 -15.06 -9.01 -9.76
N THR A 9 -14.00 -9.65 -10.23
CA THR A 9 -13.25 -9.25 -11.43
C THR A 9 -13.45 -10.32 -12.50
N PHE A 10 -14.07 -9.93 -13.63
CA PHE A 10 -14.32 -10.77 -14.79
C PHE A 10 -13.57 -10.19 -15.98
N VAL A 11 -12.59 -10.92 -16.51
CA VAL A 11 -11.71 -10.43 -17.58
C VAL A 11 -11.52 -11.55 -18.62
N LYS A 12 -11.40 -11.19 -19.91
CA LYS A 12 -11.11 -12.13 -21.02
C LYS A 12 -12.14 -13.27 -21.22
N ASN A 13 -13.41 -13.07 -20.84
CA ASN A 13 -14.47 -14.04 -21.11
C ASN A 13 -15.20 -13.74 -22.44
N TYR A 14 -15.93 -14.72 -22.99
CA TYR A 14 -16.79 -14.45 -24.16
C TYR A 14 -17.90 -13.44 -23.82
N CYS A 15 -18.54 -13.63 -22.66
CA CYS A 15 -19.33 -12.62 -21.94
C CYS A 15 -18.86 -12.65 -20.49
N ASN A 16 -18.63 -11.49 -19.87
CA ASN A 16 -18.19 -11.44 -18.48
C ASN A 16 -19.33 -11.81 -17.52
N ILE A 17 -20.41 -11.01 -17.48
CA ILE A 17 -21.63 -11.34 -16.75
C ILE A 17 -22.79 -11.50 -17.72
N HIS A 18 -23.33 -12.71 -17.82
CA HIS A 18 -24.48 -13.01 -18.68
C HIS A 18 -25.70 -13.45 -17.86
N ASN A 19 -26.80 -12.72 -18.01
CA ASN A 19 -28.10 -13.04 -17.45
C ASN A 19 -29.08 -13.44 -18.55
N ALA A 20 -29.56 -14.69 -18.50
CA ALA A 20 -30.52 -15.24 -19.45
C ALA A 20 -31.82 -15.74 -18.80
N ARG A 21 -32.01 -15.52 -17.49
CA ARG A 21 -33.09 -16.16 -16.73
C ARG A 21 -34.41 -15.39 -16.89
N VAL A 22 -35.15 -15.75 -17.95
CA VAL A 22 -36.50 -15.25 -18.23
C VAL A 22 -37.53 -15.93 -17.31
N GLY A 23 -38.40 -15.13 -16.67
CA GLY A 23 -39.58 -15.63 -15.96
C GLY A 23 -39.34 -16.13 -14.52
N GLU A 24 -38.11 -16.05 -14.01
CA GLU A 24 -37.84 -16.38 -12.60
C GLU A 24 -38.10 -15.21 -11.66
N THR A 25 -38.75 -15.47 -10.53
CA THR A 25 -39.01 -14.49 -9.47
C THR A 25 -37.98 -14.61 -8.34
N GLY A 26 -37.28 -13.51 -8.08
CA GLY A 26 -36.24 -13.41 -7.06
C GLY A 26 -35.62 -12.03 -6.98
N THR A 27 -34.86 -11.79 -5.92
CA THR A 27 -34.07 -10.58 -5.75
C THR A 27 -32.71 -10.77 -6.39
N ARG A 28 -32.28 -9.80 -7.18
CA ARG A 28 -30.96 -9.76 -7.81
C ARG A 28 -30.26 -8.48 -7.39
N ILE A 29 -29.02 -8.60 -6.94
CA ILE A 29 -28.22 -7.47 -6.51
C ILE A 29 -26.80 -7.65 -7.09
N PHE A 30 -26.37 -6.70 -7.90
CA PHE A 30 -25.03 -6.67 -8.49
C PHE A 30 -24.36 -5.38 -8.06
N LYS A 31 -23.25 -5.46 -7.33
CA LYS A 31 -22.53 -4.25 -6.91
C LYS A 31 -21.03 -4.41 -7.04
N ASN A 32 -20.34 -3.34 -7.40
CA ASN A 32 -18.88 -3.29 -7.44
C ASN A 32 -18.23 -4.39 -8.30
N ASN A 33 -18.91 -4.90 -9.32
CA ASN A 33 -18.29 -5.89 -10.21
C ASN A 33 -17.52 -5.17 -11.33
N LEU A 34 -16.39 -5.75 -11.70
CA LEU A 34 -15.49 -5.25 -12.73
C LEU A 34 -15.52 -6.23 -13.90
N CYS A 35 -15.92 -5.75 -15.07
CA CYS A 35 -15.91 -6.51 -16.32
C CYS A 35 -15.07 -5.78 -17.36
N GLN A 36 -14.06 -6.45 -17.92
CA GLN A 36 -13.19 -5.91 -18.99
C GLN A 36 -12.83 -7.01 -20.01
N ASP A 37 -12.36 -6.60 -21.19
CA ASP A 37 -11.72 -7.44 -22.21
C ASP A 37 -12.57 -8.61 -22.70
N ASN A 38 -13.89 -8.42 -22.80
CA ASN A 38 -14.76 -9.47 -23.31
C ASN A 38 -14.50 -9.73 -24.80
N SER A 39 -14.40 -10.99 -25.20
CA SER A 39 -14.15 -11.34 -26.61
C SER A 39 -15.41 -11.31 -27.49
N GLY A 40 -16.58 -10.93 -26.94
CA GLY A 40 -17.86 -11.04 -27.64
C GLY A 40 -19.06 -10.37 -26.97
N GLY A 41 -19.93 -11.16 -26.33
CA GLY A 41 -21.32 -10.84 -26.03
C GLY A 41 -21.59 -9.78 -24.95
N GLY A 42 -20.63 -8.88 -24.74
CA GLY A 42 -20.68 -7.73 -23.84
C GLY A 42 -20.11 -8.03 -22.46
N ASP A 43 -19.64 -6.98 -21.80
CA ASP A 43 -19.22 -7.04 -20.40
C ASP A 43 -20.40 -7.45 -19.51
N TYR A 44 -21.55 -6.83 -19.73
CA TYR A 44 -22.82 -7.15 -19.10
C TYR A 44 -23.86 -7.47 -20.17
N SER A 45 -24.31 -8.71 -20.19
CA SER A 45 -25.26 -9.21 -21.17
C SER A 45 -26.56 -9.59 -20.49
N ASP A 46 -27.67 -8.93 -20.82
CA ASP A 46 -29.01 -9.31 -20.35
C ASP A 46 -29.89 -9.73 -21.52
N THR A 47 -30.10 -11.04 -21.67
CA THR A 47 -31.08 -11.61 -22.60
C THR A 47 -32.36 -12.03 -21.89
N GLY A 48 -32.50 -11.72 -20.59
CA GLY A 48 -33.67 -12.10 -19.82
C GLY A 48 -33.51 -11.90 -18.31
N GLY A 49 -34.49 -11.24 -17.71
CA GLY A 49 -34.64 -11.14 -16.26
C GLY A 49 -34.15 -9.83 -15.67
N GLY A 50 -33.13 -9.17 -16.23
CA GLY A 50 -32.59 -7.93 -15.67
C GLY A 50 -31.70 -8.11 -14.44
N PHE A 51 -30.82 -7.13 -14.22
CA PHE A 51 -29.84 -7.13 -13.13
C PHE A 51 -30.41 -6.76 -11.75
N GLY A 52 -31.65 -6.25 -11.68
CA GLY A 52 -32.28 -5.89 -10.41
C GLY A 52 -31.65 -4.64 -9.80
N THR A 53 -31.24 -4.72 -8.53
CA THR A 53 -30.58 -3.61 -7.83
C THR A 53 -29.11 -3.56 -8.18
N THR A 54 -28.63 -2.43 -8.70
CA THR A 54 -27.24 -2.26 -9.15
C THR A 54 -26.57 -1.06 -8.51
N ALA A 55 -25.24 -1.13 -8.35
CA ALA A 55 -24.40 0.00 -7.99
C ALA A 55 -22.96 -0.25 -8.44
N ASN A 56 -22.35 0.73 -9.09
CA ASN A 56 -20.90 0.78 -9.35
C ASN A 56 -20.36 -0.48 -10.05
N ASN A 57 -21.14 -1.07 -10.94
CA ASN A 57 -20.67 -2.15 -11.82
C ASN A 57 -19.99 -1.52 -13.04
N ILE A 58 -18.73 -1.84 -13.32
CA ILE A 58 -17.93 -1.16 -14.35
C ILE A 58 -17.70 -2.02 -15.59
N SER A 59 -17.83 -1.40 -16.76
CA SER A 59 -17.57 -2.01 -18.08
C SER A 59 -16.72 -1.11 -18.94
N GLU A 60 -15.84 -1.68 -19.77
CA GLU A 60 -15.10 -0.93 -20.79
C GLU A 60 -15.97 -0.58 -21.99
N ASP A 61 -17.07 -1.30 -22.17
CA ASP A 61 -18.07 -1.04 -23.20
C ASP A 61 -19.31 -0.32 -22.63
N ALA A 62 -20.33 -0.17 -23.47
CA ALA A 62 -21.57 0.51 -23.11
C ALA A 62 -22.58 -0.35 -22.32
N THR A 63 -22.19 -1.54 -21.84
CA THR A 63 -23.16 -2.56 -21.42
C THR A 63 -23.45 -2.62 -19.93
N SER A 64 -22.61 -2.04 -19.05
CA SER A 64 -22.87 -2.00 -17.61
C SER A 64 -24.32 -1.58 -17.28
N PRO A 65 -24.99 -2.20 -16.29
CA PRO A 65 -26.29 -1.73 -15.84
C PRO A 65 -26.26 -0.31 -15.26
N ASP A 66 -25.10 0.14 -14.78
CA ASP A 66 -24.90 1.45 -14.17
C ASP A 66 -24.32 2.44 -15.18
N ALA A 67 -25.16 3.35 -15.69
CA ALA A 67 -24.80 4.20 -16.84
C ALA A 67 -23.54 5.08 -16.65
N SER A 68 -23.24 5.50 -15.41
CA SER A 68 -22.03 6.28 -15.09
C SER A 68 -20.74 5.45 -15.10
N PHE A 69 -20.84 4.13 -15.14
CA PHE A 69 -19.73 3.18 -15.09
C PHE A 69 -19.53 2.42 -16.42
N ARG A 70 -20.15 2.92 -17.50
CA ARG A 70 -19.94 2.44 -18.86
C ARG A 70 -18.76 3.14 -19.53
N ASN A 71 -18.16 2.49 -20.53
CA ASN A 71 -17.08 3.03 -21.33
C ASN A 71 -15.87 3.45 -20.49
N LYS A 72 -15.53 2.65 -19.49
CA LYS A 72 -14.41 2.89 -18.58
C LYS A 72 -13.44 1.71 -18.64
N THR A 73 -12.29 1.95 -19.23
CA THR A 73 -11.17 1.02 -19.17
C THR A 73 -10.54 1.06 -17.78
N VAL A 74 -10.22 -0.12 -17.26
CA VAL A 74 -9.53 -0.31 -15.98
C VAL A 74 -8.09 -0.75 -16.23
N SER A 75 -7.16 -0.24 -15.43
CA SER A 75 -5.75 -0.66 -15.47
C SER A 75 -5.47 -1.74 -14.42
N PHE A 76 -4.90 -2.86 -14.86
CA PHE A 76 -4.39 -3.93 -13.98
C PHE A 76 -2.88 -3.82 -13.81
N VAL A 77 -2.33 -4.54 -12.83
CA VAL A 77 -0.87 -4.58 -12.59
C VAL A 77 -0.12 -5.14 -13.78
N ASP A 78 -0.54 -6.33 -14.23
CA ASP A 78 0.11 -7.06 -15.29
C ASP A 78 -0.90 -8.00 -15.95
N GLU A 79 -1.78 -7.40 -16.74
CA GLU A 79 -2.84 -8.13 -17.44
C GLU A 79 -2.28 -9.18 -18.40
N ASP A 80 -1.11 -8.92 -19.01
CA ASP A 80 -0.46 -9.83 -19.95
C ASP A 80 0.03 -11.12 -19.26
N ASN A 81 0.29 -11.05 -17.95
CA ASN A 81 0.68 -12.18 -17.12
C ASN A 81 -0.41 -12.63 -16.13
N ASP A 82 -1.67 -12.27 -16.39
CA ASP A 82 -2.86 -12.64 -15.62
C ASP A 82 -2.84 -12.15 -14.15
N ASP A 83 -2.12 -11.07 -13.88
CA ASP A 83 -2.21 -10.31 -12.64
C ASP A 83 -3.29 -9.23 -12.76
N PHE A 84 -4.51 -9.63 -12.40
CA PHE A 84 -5.71 -8.79 -12.45
C PHE A 84 -5.97 -8.01 -11.16
N HIS A 85 -4.97 -7.83 -10.30
CA HIS A 85 -5.09 -6.84 -9.22
C HIS A 85 -5.26 -5.45 -9.82
N LEU A 86 -6.09 -4.63 -9.19
CA LEU A 86 -6.27 -3.25 -9.64
C LEU A 86 -4.96 -2.46 -9.50
N ALA A 87 -4.51 -1.85 -10.59
CA ALA A 87 -3.29 -1.05 -10.57
C ALA A 87 -3.45 0.16 -9.64
N GLY A 88 -2.39 0.50 -8.91
CA GLY A 88 -2.43 1.63 -7.98
C GLY A 88 -2.70 2.99 -8.63
N ASN A 89 -2.56 3.13 -9.95
CA ASN A 89 -2.87 4.36 -10.69
C ASN A 89 -4.20 4.30 -11.44
N ASP A 90 -5.01 3.24 -11.28
CA ASP A 90 -6.32 3.18 -11.92
C ASP A 90 -7.23 4.30 -11.39
N ALA A 91 -7.91 4.98 -12.30
CA ALA A 91 -8.72 6.16 -11.99
C ALA A 91 -10.23 5.89 -11.97
N ASN A 92 -10.66 4.69 -12.34
CA ASN A 92 -12.05 4.38 -12.66
C ASN A 92 -12.70 3.40 -11.67
N ALA A 93 -11.96 2.39 -11.23
CA ALA A 93 -12.38 1.38 -10.27
C ALA A 93 -11.80 1.64 -8.87
N ARG A 94 -10.65 2.30 -8.78
CA ARG A 94 -9.99 2.56 -7.50
C ARG A 94 -10.75 3.58 -6.66
N ASN A 95 -11.05 3.24 -5.41
CA ASN A 95 -11.86 4.01 -4.45
C ASN A 95 -13.23 4.46 -5.02
N ALA A 96 -13.73 3.76 -6.04
CA ALA A 96 -14.93 4.12 -6.77
C ALA A 96 -16.11 3.17 -6.51
N GLY A 97 -15.95 2.21 -5.60
CA GLY A 97 -16.96 1.23 -5.20
C GLY A 97 -17.97 1.78 -4.18
N GLU A 98 -19.14 1.17 -4.17
CA GLU A 98 -20.16 1.28 -3.13
C GLU A 98 -19.66 0.66 -1.81
N ASP A 99 -19.98 1.28 -0.68
CA ASP A 99 -19.65 0.73 0.63
C ASP A 99 -20.48 -0.53 0.95
N LEU A 100 -19.79 -1.66 1.06
CA LEU A 100 -20.37 -2.96 1.43
C LEU A 100 -19.83 -3.49 2.77
N SER A 101 -19.28 -2.63 3.62
CA SER A 101 -18.67 -3.02 4.91
C SER A 101 -19.63 -3.72 5.87
N ALA A 102 -20.94 -3.51 5.72
CA ALA A 102 -21.97 -4.25 6.44
C ALA A 102 -22.18 -5.69 5.95
N THR A 103 -21.60 -6.08 4.82
CA THR A 103 -21.73 -7.40 4.18
C THR A 103 -20.45 -8.23 4.36
N PHE A 104 -19.29 -7.63 4.06
CA PHE A 104 -17.97 -8.24 4.23
C PHE A 104 -16.92 -7.14 4.35
N THR A 105 -15.77 -7.49 4.90
CA THR A 105 -14.71 -6.51 5.24
C THR A 105 -13.40 -6.74 4.51
N ASP A 106 -13.18 -7.92 3.92
CA ASP A 106 -11.89 -8.27 3.32
C ASP A 106 -12.02 -8.63 1.83
N ASP A 107 -10.94 -8.52 1.07
CA ASP A 107 -10.84 -8.97 -0.33
C ASP A 107 -10.43 -10.45 -0.45
N ILE A 108 -10.11 -10.88 -1.68
CA ILE A 108 -9.78 -12.27 -1.99
C ILE A 108 -8.43 -12.72 -1.43
N ASP A 109 -7.53 -11.77 -1.18
CA ASP A 109 -6.24 -11.97 -0.52
C ASP A 109 -6.33 -11.85 1.02
N GLY A 110 -7.52 -11.54 1.54
CA GLY A 110 -7.79 -11.40 2.98
C GLY A 110 -7.38 -10.05 3.56
N GLN A 111 -7.22 -9.03 2.72
CA GLN A 111 -6.87 -7.69 3.13
C GLN A 111 -8.13 -6.85 3.39
N THR A 112 -8.09 -6.00 4.41
CA THR A 112 -9.26 -5.22 4.81
C THR A 112 -9.57 -4.09 3.82
N ARG A 113 -10.81 -4.07 3.34
CA ARG A 113 -11.37 -3.09 2.42
C ARG A 113 -11.80 -1.79 3.11
N GLY A 114 -11.89 -0.72 2.34
CA GLY A 114 -12.50 0.54 2.79
C GLY A 114 -11.54 1.51 3.49
N TYR A 115 -10.24 1.21 3.59
CA TYR A 115 -9.26 2.09 4.24
C TYR A 115 -9.09 3.43 3.51
N ARG A 116 -9.27 3.47 2.19
CA ARG A 116 -9.19 4.70 1.36
C ARG A 116 -10.43 4.96 0.50
N GLY A 117 -11.47 4.19 0.72
CA GLY A 117 -12.62 4.04 -0.18
C GLY A 117 -12.82 2.56 -0.50
N TRP A 118 -13.98 2.23 -1.04
CA TRP A 118 -14.23 0.88 -1.59
C TRP A 118 -13.78 0.84 -3.04
N ASP A 119 -13.18 -0.26 -3.48
CA ASP A 119 -12.84 -0.47 -4.89
C ASP A 119 -13.93 -1.26 -5.60
N ILE A 120 -13.98 -1.09 -6.92
CA ILE A 120 -14.74 -1.96 -7.82
C ILE A 120 -13.82 -3.11 -8.24
N GLY A 121 -14.30 -4.35 -8.15
CA GLY A 121 -13.53 -5.55 -8.44
C GLY A 121 -13.16 -6.38 -7.21
N ALA A 122 -12.58 -7.55 -7.47
CA ALA A 122 -12.23 -8.56 -6.47
C ALA A 122 -11.01 -8.19 -5.63
N ASP A 123 -10.09 -7.40 -6.18
CA ASP A 123 -8.84 -7.11 -5.50
C ASP A 123 -8.25 -5.78 -5.95
N GLU A 124 -7.70 -5.01 -5.02
CA GLU A 124 -6.78 -3.92 -5.35
C GLU A 124 -5.36 -4.37 -5.08
N THR A 125 -4.38 -3.87 -5.83
CA THR A 125 -3.03 -4.03 -5.35
C THR A 125 -2.92 -3.46 -3.96
N PHE A 126 -2.29 -4.22 -3.07
CA PHE A 126 -1.50 -3.59 -2.03
C PHE A 126 -0.42 -2.77 -2.72
N THR A 127 -0.78 -1.54 -3.10
CA THR A 127 0.19 -0.47 -3.09
C THR A 127 0.63 -0.46 -1.64
N SER A 128 1.84 -0.96 -1.41
CA SER A 128 2.61 -0.90 -0.16
C SER A 128 2.70 0.56 0.30
N THR A 129 1.57 1.10 0.70
CA THR A 129 1.37 2.36 1.38
C THR A 129 1.11 2.08 2.85
N MET A 130 1.00 0.80 3.23
CA MET A 130 0.99 0.30 4.61
C MET A 130 2.36 -0.10 5.13
N ILE A 131 3.36 -0.30 4.26
CA ILE A 131 4.72 -0.36 4.77
C ILE A 131 5.24 1.07 5.10
N ASP A 132 4.53 2.10 4.59
CA ASP A 132 4.69 3.52 4.95
C ASP A 132 3.47 4.12 5.68
N ALA A 133 2.49 3.31 6.09
CA ALA A 133 1.43 3.83 6.95
C ALA A 133 2.12 4.31 8.22
N PRO A 134 1.99 5.58 8.59
CA PRO A 134 2.82 6.11 9.65
C PRO A 134 2.47 5.33 10.92
N LEU A 135 3.48 4.63 11.46
CA LEU A 135 3.37 3.87 12.70
C LEU A 135 2.87 4.75 13.85
N THR A 136 2.94 6.07 13.71
CA THR A 136 2.33 7.06 14.61
C THR A 136 0.87 6.80 14.94
N ASN A 137 0.07 6.28 14.00
CA ASN A 137 -1.34 5.98 14.25
C ASN A 137 -1.56 4.66 15.01
N LYS A 138 -0.53 3.80 15.11
CA LYS A 138 -0.57 2.52 15.85
C LYS A 138 0.23 2.56 17.16
N MET A 139 1.21 3.46 17.26
CA MET A 139 1.93 3.82 18.49
C MET A 139 1.50 5.23 18.92
N THR A 140 0.24 5.36 19.33
CA THR A 140 -0.36 6.66 19.71
C THR A 140 0.09 7.18 21.08
N ASP A 141 0.90 6.41 21.81
CA ASP A 141 1.47 6.80 23.11
C ASP A 141 2.93 6.36 23.19
N GLY A 142 3.84 7.31 23.44
CA GLY A 142 5.27 7.06 23.68
C GLY A 142 6.20 6.98 22.46
N LEU A 143 5.72 7.16 21.21
CA LEU A 143 6.60 7.21 20.04
C LEU A 143 7.33 8.56 19.96
N VAL A 144 8.65 8.52 20.07
CA VAL A 144 9.53 9.70 20.11
C VAL A 144 10.43 9.86 18.88
N GLY A 145 10.45 8.87 17.99
CA GLY A 145 11.26 8.92 16.77
C GLY A 145 10.80 7.86 15.77
N HIS A 146 10.64 8.26 14.52
CA HIS A 146 10.24 7.36 13.43
C HIS A 146 10.86 7.82 12.11
N TRP A 147 11.93 7.15 11.70
CA TRP A 147 12.67 7.43 10.47
C TRP A 147 12.43 6.32 9.47
N THR A 148 11.75 6.63 8.37
CA THR A 148 11.32 5.62 7.38
C THR A 148 12.35 5.37 6.28
N PHE A 149 13.25 6.34 6.05
CA PHE A 149 14.21 6.38 4.94
C PHE A 149 13.61 6.40 3.53
N ASN A 150 12.30 6.64 3.39
CA ASN A 150 11.68 6.77 2.08
C ASN A 150 12.06 8.05 1.34
N GLY A 151 11.96 8.05 0.02
CA GLY A 151 12.38 9.18 -0.81
C GLY A 151 11.76 10.53 -0.41
N GLY A 152 10.50 10.55 0.05
CA GLY A 152 9.85 11.77 0.56
C GLY A 152 10.25 12.18 1.97
N ASP A 153 10.98 11.32 2.67
CA ASP A 153 11.45 11.47 4.06
C ASP A 153 12.96 11.71 4.12
N MET A 154 13.61 11.82 2.95
CA MET A 154 15.02 12.17 2.80
C MET A 154 15.13 13.57 2.19
N ASP A 155 15.52 14.56 2.98
CA ASP A 155 15.85 15.90 2.50
C ASP A 155 17.34 15.99 2.16
N TRP A 156 17.69 15.61 0.94
CA TRP A 156 19.04 15.74 0.40
C TRP A 156 19.46 17.19 0.09
N SER A 157 18.51 18.14 0.15
CA SER A 157 18.75 19.55 -0.19
C SER A 157 19.17 20.40 1.01
N SER A 158 18.97 19.89 2.23
CA SER A 158 19.47 20.48 3.47
C SER A 158 21.01 20.49 3.50
N THR A 159 21.60 21.43 4.26
CA THR A 159 23.07 21.61 4.31
C THR A 159 23.84 20.39 4.80
N THR A 160 23.21 19.54 5.61
CA THR A 160 23.78 18.29 6.10
C THR A 160 23.11 17.05 5.49
N ALA A 161 22.12 17.24 4.61
CA ALA A 161 21.09 16.25 4.32
C ALA A 161 20.41 15.70 5.60
N GLU A 162 19.10 15.52 5.55
CA GLU A 162 18.32 15.12 6.72
C GLU A 162 17.41 13.93 6.44
N VAL A 163 17.33 13.03 7.41
CA VAL A 163 16.26 12.04 7.51
C VAL A 163 15.16 12.62 8.37
N LEU A 164 13.99 12.85 7.78
CA LEU A 164 12.87 13.49 8.45
C LEU A 164 12.23 12.54 9.47
N ASP A 165 12.01 13.03 10.68
CA ASP A 165 11.27 12.32 11.71
C ASP A 165 9.76 12.41 11.47
N ARG A 166 9.13 11.26 11.26
CA ARG A 166 7.69 11.13 11.05
C ARG A 166 6.91 10.90 12.35
N SER A 167 7.56 10.86 13.51
CA SER A 167 6.88 10.71 14.80
C SER A 167 6.06 11.95 15.20
N GLY A 168 6.43 13.12 14.65
CA GLY A 168 5.88 14.42 15.01
C GLY A 168 6.71 15.18 16.05
N ASN A 169 7.81 14.60 16.56
CA ASN A 169 8.68 15.22 17.56
C ASN A 169 9.82 16.05 16.96
N SER A 170 9.95 16.08 15.63
CA SER A 170 10.97 16.84 14.89
C SER A 170 12.41 16.39 15.19
N ASN A 171 12.58 15.11 15.49
CA ASN A 171 13.88 14.52 15.81
C ASN A 171 14.61 14.10 14.53
N ASN A 172 14.78 15.01 13.58
CA ASN A 172 15.42 14.71 12.29
C ASN A 172 16.86 14.20 12.49
N GLY A 173 17.26 13.25 11.66
CA GLY A 173 18.62 12.71 11.65
C GLY A 173 19.51 13.43 10.65
N ASN A 174 20.70 13.85 11.08
CA ASN A 174 21.71 14.43 10.19
C ASN A 174 22.50 13.31 9.51
N VAL A 175 22.54 13.36 8.18
CA VAL A 175 23.34 12.45 7.35
C VAL A 175 24.80 12.92 7.32
N THR A 176 25.76 12.00 7.40
CA THR A 176 27.19 12.31 7.40
C THR A 176 27.94 11.31 6.52
N ASN A 177 28.82 11.82 5.65
CA ASN A 177 29.71 11.09 4.74
C ASN A 177 29.09 10.30 3.58
N PHE A 178 27.76 10.33 3.40
CA PHE A 178 27.09 9.78 2.22
C PHE A 178 25.98 10.69 1.67
N GLY A 179 25.58 10.40 0.42
CA GLY A 179 24.50 11.08 -0.30
C GLY A 179 23.48 10.12 -0.92
N GLN A 180 22.81 10.62 -1.95
CA GLN A 180 21.72 9.91 -2.62
C GLN A 180 22.15 8.58 -3.26
N GLU A 181 23.45 8.39 -3.53
CA GLU A 181 24.03 7.14 -4.01
C GLU A 181 23.90 5.97 -3.02
N ALA A 182 23.69 6.24 -1.74
CA ALA A 182 23.44 5.22 -0.71
C ALA A 182 22.01 4.65 -0.77
N VAL A 183 21.11 5.27 -1.55
CA VAL A 183 19.72 4.84 -1.66
C VAL A 183 19.63 3.46 -2.32
N THR A 184 18.95 2.53 -1.64
CA THR A 184 18.71 1.16 -2.12
C THR A 184 17.25 0.74 -1.88
N GLY A 185 16.80 -0.32 -2.54
CA GLY A 185 15.51 -0.95 -2.21
C GLY A 185 15.55 -1.57 -0.81
N GLY A 186 14.49 -1.33 -0.02
CA GLY A 186 14.30 -1.84 1.33
C GLY A 186 13.15 -2.85 1.44
N ILE A 187 12.84 -3.28 2.66
CA ILE A 187 11.65 -4.12 2.97
C ILE A 187 10.37 -3.30 2.86
N SER A 188 10.40 -2.04 3.31
CA SER A 188 9.42 -1.00 2.98
C SER A 188 10.03 -0.06 1.98
N GLY A 189 9.61 -0.10 0.71
CA GLY A 189 10.05 0.90 -0.27
C GLY A 189 11.57 1.08 -0.34
N GLN A 190 12.07 2.15 0.26
CA GLN A 190 13.47 2.55 0.23
C GLN A 190 14.20 2.27 1.55
N ALA A 191 15.48 1.94 1.45
CA ALA A 191 16.42 1.89 2.57
C ALA A 191 17.73 2.59 2.20
N LEU A 192 18.65 2.68 3.15
CA LEU A 192 19.99 3.24 2.96
C LEU A 192 21.03 2.14 3.11
N GLY A 193 21.99 2.11 2.19
CA GLY A 193 23.17 1.28 2.25
C GLY A 193 24.31 2.04 2.90
N PHE A 194 24.82 1.51 4.00
CA PHE A 194 26.00 2.03 4.68
C PHE A 194 27.24 1.30 4.14
N ASP A 195 28.28 2.04 3.80
CA ASP A 195 29.50 1.51 3.17
C ASP A 195 30.40 0.71 4.13
N GLY A 196 30.17 0.85 5.43
CA GLY A 196 30.94 0.18 6.48
C GLY A 196 32.21 0.91 6.90
N VAL A 197 32.40 2.18 6.50
CA VAL A 197 33.58 2.98 6.79
C VAL A 197 33.23 4.15 7.70
N ASP A 198 32.43 5.10 7.22
CA ASP A 198 32.14 6.33 7.95
C ASP A 198 30.74 6.93 7.69
N ASP A 199 29.84 6.18 7.06
CA ASP A 199 28.44 6.55 6.84
C ASP A 199 27.64 6.56 8.16
N ILE A 200 27.09 7.71 8.54
CA ILE A 200 26.37 7.87 9.82
C ILE A 200 25.09 8.71 9.65
N ILE A 201 24.04 8.30 10.36
CA ILE A 201 22.88 9.16 10.66
C ILE A 201 22.85 9.41 12.16
N SER A 202 22.83 10.68 12.55
CA SER A 202 22.87 11.09 13.95
C SER A 202 21.68 11.94 14.35
N VAL A 203 21.13 11.67 15.53
CA VAL A 203 20.05 12.45 16.14
C VAL A 203 20.53 12.94 17.51
N SER A 204 20.44 14.24 17.77
CA SER A 204 20.90 14.83 19.04
C SER A 204 20.17 14.22 20.25
N SER A 205 20.86 13.90 21.35
CA SER A 205 20.19 13.41 22.57
C SER A 205 19.28 14.47 23.22
N ALA A 206 19.50 15.76 22.94
CA ALA A 206 18.66 16.86 23.40
C ALA A 206 17.25 16.88 22.77
N SER A 207 17.00 16.00 21.80
CA SER A 207 15.76 15.88 21.02
C SER A 207 14.63 15.11 21.76
N GLY A 208 14.84 14.73 23.03
CA GLY A 208 13.80 14.07 23.82
C GLY A 208 13.68 12.57 23.57
N LEU A 209 14.70 11.95 22.97
CA LEU A 209 14.84 10.50 22.95
C LEU A 209 14.98 9.97 24.39
N PRO A 210 14.27 8.89 24.76
CA PRO A 210 14.27 8.36 26.12
C PRO A 210 15.67 7.86 26.50
N ASN A 211 16.26 8.50 27.50
CA ASN A 211 17.60 8.19 28.02
C ASN A 211 17.59 7.25 29.24
N THR A 212 16.43 6.65 29.55
CA THR A 212 16.23 5.83 30.76
C THR A 212 15.47 4.53 30.49
N ILE A 213 14.27 4.58 29.88
CA ILE A 213 13.47 3.40 29.53
C ILE A 213 12.82 3.64 28.16
N GLY A 214 13.04 2.73 27.20
CA GLY A 214 12.47 2.83 25.87
C GLY A 214 12.52 1.50 25.12
N SER A 215 11.86 1.44 23.98
CA SER A 215 11.94 0.32 23.04
C SER A 215 12.37 0.86 21.67
N VAL A 216 13.15 0.08 20.94
CA VAL A 216 13.61 0.40 19.59
C VAL A 216 13.34 -0.82 18.70
N SER A 217 12.88 -0.59 17.48
CA SER A 217 12.64 -1.62 16.46
C SER A 217 13.05 -1.10 15.09
N PHE A 218 13.68 -1.93 14.27
CA PHE A 218 14.12 -1.57 12.93
C PHE A 218 14.27 -2.81 12.04
N TRP A 219 14.33 -2.58 10.73
CA TRP A 219 14.72 -3.57 9.73
C TRP A 219 16.21 -3.40 9.41
N LEU A 220 16.96 -4.49 9.31
CA LEU A 220 18.39 -4.48 8.99
C LEU A 220 18.73 -5.61 8.01
N TYR A 221 19.60 -5.31 7.04
CA TYR A 221 20.23 -6.30 6.16
C TYR A 221 21.76 -6.19 6.29
N PRO A 222 22.40 -6.96 7.19
CA PRO A 222 23.84 -6.86 7.41
C PRO A 222 24.61 -7.48 6.23
N ARG A 223 25.49 -6.70 5.60
CA ARG A 223 26.39 -7.18 4.51
C ARG A 223 27.70 -7.79 5.03
N SER A 224 28.10 -7.40 6.24
CA SER A 224 29.23 -7.95 6.97
C SER A 224 28.82 -8.11 8.42
N ILE A 225 29.17 -9.25 9.00
CA ILE A 225 29.14 -9.47 10.44
C ILE A 225 30.61 -9.58 10.83
N GLY A 226 31.13 -8.59 11.54
CA GLY A 226 32.56 -8.48 11.82
C GLY A 226 33.11 -9.75 12.49
N VAL A 227 34.28 -10.19 12.01
CA VAL A 227 35.02 -11.38 12.49
C VAL A 227 36.26 -10.98 13.31
N GLN A 228 36.20 -9.88 14.05
CA GLN A 228 37.23 -9.51 15.03
C GLN A 228 36.57 -9.44 16.42
N ASP A 229 37.30 -9.83 17.47
CA ASP A 229 36.82 -10.08 18.84
C ASP A 229 36.09 -8.91 19.55
N GLU A 230 35.90 -7.75 18.89
CA GLU A 230 35.12 -6.62 19.38
C GLU A 230 34.19 -5.99 18.32
N SER A 231 33.58 -6.80 17.45
CA SER A 231 32.50 -6.33 16.57
C SER A 231 31.16 -6.32 17.33
N TYR A 232 30.88 -5.22 18.02
CA TYR A 232 29.56 -4.98 18.65
C TYR A 232 28.70 -4.13 17.72
N TRP A 233 27.55 -4.65 17.29
CA TRP A 233 26.43 -3.75 16.97
C TRP A 233 25.86 -3.30 18.32
N ALA A 234 26.26 -2.12 18.78
CA ALA A 234 25.66 -1.51 19.95
C ALA A 234 24.82 -0.31 19.50
N ILE A 235 23.57 -0.28 19.95
CA ILE A 235 22.92 1.01 20.22
C ILE A 235 23.71 1.60 21.39
N TYR A 236 24.66 2.47 21.08
CA TYR A 236 25.49 3.12 22.09
C TYR A 236 24.93 4.52 22.33
N ASN A 237 24.51 4.79 23.57
CA ASN A 237 24.34 6.16 24.02
C ASN A 237 25.73 6.67 24.38
N ASP A 238 26.35 7.47 23.50
CA ASP A 238 27.69 8.01 23.76
C ASP A 238 27.64 9.05 24.88
N PRO A 239 28.20 8.76 26.07
CA PRO A 239 28.17 9.71 27.18
C PRO A 239 29.08 10.92 26.96
N ILE A 240 29.93 10.91 25.91
CA ILE A 240 30.82 12.01 25.55
C ILE A 240 30.16 12.92 24.52
N GLU A 241 29.54 12.34 23.49
CA GLU A 241 28.96 13.11 22.38
C GLU A 241 27.45 13.37 22.54
N ASP A 242 26.76 12.71 23.47
CA ASP A 242 25.34 12.93 23.75
C ASP A 242 24.47 12.77 22.47
N VAL A 243 24.68 11.66 21.75
CA VAL A 243 24.02 11.37 20.46
C VAL A 243 23.64 9.89 20.39
N PHE A 244 22.47 9.60 19.81
CA PHE A 244 22.09 8.25 19.40
C PHE A 244 22.71 7.94 18.03
N GLN A 245 23.57 6.92 17.97
CA GLN A 245 24.29 6.56 16.75
C GLN A 245 23.96 5.12 16.32
N LEU A 246 23.76 4.93 15.02
CA LEU A 246 23.85 3.63 14.35
C LEU A 246 25.23 3.58 13.69
N TYR A 247 26.10 2.67 14.16
CA TYR A 247 27.48 2.56 13.69
C TYR A 247 27.79 1.15 13.16
N THR A 248 28.64 1.11 12.15
CA THR A 248 29.27 -0.10 11.61
C THR A 248 30.77 0.14 11.51
N SER A 249 31.60 -0.76 12.05
CA SER A 249 33.05 -0.78 11.81
C SER A 249 33.46 -1.81 10.76
#